data_AF-A0A0F9BBT6-F1
#
_entry.id   AF-A0A0F9BBT6-F1
#
_cell.length_a   1.000
_cell.length_b   1.000
_cell.length_c   1.000
_cell.angle_alpha   90.00
_cell.angle_beta   90.00
_cell.angle_gamma   90.00
#
_symmetry.space_group_name_H-M   'P 1'
#
loop_
_entity.id
_entity.type
_entity.pdbx_description
1 polymer ?
#
loop_
_entity_poly.entity_id
_entity_poly.type
_entity_poly.pdbx_seq_one_letter_code
_entity_poly.pdbx_strand_id
1 'polypeptide(L)'
;MPGQENTRRNARTVEQLEPMYGEASVADALGGNASWVRGQISPNDQKGQTGWLADLYGGIQTGDDWARVNVPVFEQRVADFNRNAGDSQWTWQQTNAEVYGVNIVIWVHDPKDLDKRAEITQAPSHADLEKAAGWNAHELDPTVTQFFYYGENTTTPGGTASDLTAGTQYTWGQFQADNVFSTWTIYRITFEWGWYSTGTFESAYVAEIKLNGMPIYLRPDSGGSGRIANRFYTVTSGDFAGSLEPKTPFELLSVALKTSAVLDTGEDFTLNVDAARGAAYDVNIITEDLFVGSRTSYFATFENRHFRADDVLDFFQTNGSDDTLGMTISYRTVFG
;
A
#
# COMPACT_ATOMS: atom_id res chain seq x y z
N MET A 1 -15.19 70.02 -19.67
CA MET A 1 -15.82 68.79 -19.16
C MET A 1 -14.82 67.66 -19.38
N PRO A 2 -14.45 66.88 -18.35
CA PRO A 2 -13.37 65.89 -18.41
C PRO A 2 -13.82 64.64 -19.17
N GLY A 3 -12.91 64.08 -19.97
CA GLY A 3 -13.12 62.85 -20.74
C GLY A 3 -13.22 61.63 -19.83
N GLN A 4 -14.19 60.77 -20.12
CA GLN A 4 -14.32 59.47 -19.48
C GLN A 4 -13.30 58.50 -20.09
N GLU A 5 -12.29 58.15 -19.30
CA GLU A 5 -11.39 57.03 -19.57
C GLU A 5 -12.16 55.71 -19.49
N ASN A 6 -12.27 55.03 -20.63
CA ASN A 6 -12.77 53.66 -20.73
C ASN A 6 -11.70 52.69 -20.19
N THR A 7 -11.71 52.42 -18.88
CA THR A 7 -10.89 51.36 -18.28
C THR A 7 -11.47 49.99 -18.63
N ARG A 8 -11.05 49.43 -19.77
CA ARG A 8 -11.28 48.01 -20.09
C ARG A 8 -10.43 47.17 -19.14
N ARG A 9 -11.02 46.70 -18.04
CA ARG A 9 -10.44 45.63 -17.21
C ARG A 9 -10.43 44.35 -18.04
N ASN A 10 -9.25 43.93 -18.48
CA ASN A 10 -9.04 42.57 -18.97
C ASN A 10 -9.33 41.61 -17.82
N ALA A 11 -10.45 40.90 -17.90
CA ALA A 11 -10.70 39.74 -17.04
C ALA A 11 -9.64 38.69 -17.40
N ARG A 12 -8.60 38.60 -16.57
CA ARG A 12 -7.63 37.50 -16.62
C ARG A 12 -8.38 36.26 -16.17
N THR A 13 -8.87 35.47 -17.11
CA THR A 13 -9.26 34.08 -16.84
C THR A 13 -8.02 33.42 -16.25
N VAL A 14 -8.06 33.14 -14.96
CA VAL A 14 -7.09 32.24 -14.33
C VAL A 14 -7.44 30.88 -14.92
N GLU A 15 -6.71 30.49 -15.95
CA GLU A 15 -6.72 29.10 -16.41
C GLU A 15 -6.24 28.29 -15.21
N GLN A 16 -7.19 27.64 -14.55
CA GLN A 16 -6.90 26.75 -13.43
C GLN A 16 -6.18 25.56 -14.06
N LEU A 17 -4.85 25.59 -14.00
CA LEU A 17 -4.04 24.45 -14.40
C LEU A 17 -4.56 23.24 -13.64
N GLU A 18 -4.91 22.19 -14.37
CA GLU A 18 -5.25 20.89 -13.77
C GLU A 18 -4.12 20.52 -12.80
N PRO A 19 -4.43 20.04 -11.58
CA PRO A 19 -3.41 19.65 -10.63
C PRO A 19 -2.54 18.56 -11.26
N MET A 20 -1.21 18.62 -11.11
CA MET A 20 -0.26 17.65 -11.71
C MET A 20 -0.47 16.21 -11.21
N TYR A 21 -1.09 16.05 -10.05
CA TYR A 21 -1.37 14.75 -9.44
C TYR A 21 -2.86 14.59 -9.14
N GLY A 22 -3.37 13.39 -9.37
CA GLY A 22 -4.76 13.01 -9.07
C GLY A 22 -4.98 12.61 -7.62
N GLU A 23 -6.21 12.17 -7.31
CA GLU A 23 -6.55 11.60 -6.01
C GLU A 23 -5.81 10.26 -5.82
N ALA A 24 -5.16 10.10 -4.68
CA ALA A 24 -4.46 8.86 -4.36
C ALA A 24 -5.47 7.74 -4.09
N SER A 25 -5.11 6.51 -4.48
CA SER A 25 -5.88 5.30 -4.18
C SER A 25 -4.96 4.25 -3.54
N VAL A 26 -5.52 3.19 -2.99
CA VAL A 26 -4.75 2.01 -2.57
C VAL A 26 -5.12 0.81 -3.44
N ALA A 27 -4.17 -0.11 -3.62
CA ALA A 27 -4.37 -1.35 -4.35
C ALA A 27 -3.44 -2.43 -3.80
N ASP A 28 -3.79 -3.69 -4.03
CA ASP A 28 -3.00 -4.85 -3.64
C ASP A 28 -3.16 -6.00 -4.62
N ALA A 29 -2.28 -6.99 -4.49
CA ALA A 29 -2.36 -8.26 -5.17
C ALA A 29 -1.84 -9.43 -4.30
N LEU A 30 -2.39 -10.60 -4.56
CA LEU A 30 -2.02 -11.89 -3.96
C LEU A 30 -2.06 -11.85 -2.42
N GLY A 31 -0.95 -12.12 -1.74
CA GLY A 31 -0.82 -12.09 -0.29
C GLY A 31 -0.80 -10.68 0.32
N GLY A 32 -0.65 -9.65 -0.51
CA GLY A 32 -0.72 -8.26 -0.07
C GLY A 32 -2.14 -7.80 0.21
N ASN A 33 -2.28 -6.75 1.03
CA ASN A 33 -3.56 -6.07 1.23
C ASN A 33 -3.39 -4.59 1.56
N ALA A 34 -4.16 -3.72 0.91
CA ALA A 34 -4.06 -2.28 1.11
C ALA A 34 -5.40 -1.66 1.53
N SER A 35 -5.36 -0.79 2.55
CA SER A 35 -6.57 -0.11 3.04
C SER A 35 -6.28 1.28 3.61
N TRP A 36 -7.32 2.10 3.69
CA TRP A 36 -7.25 3.40 4.37
C TRP A 36 -7.52 3.23 5.85
N VAL A 37 -6.63 3.78 6.68
CA VAL A 37 -6.79 3.80 8.14
C VAL A 37 -6.66 5.21 8.67
N ARG A 38 -7.41 5.52 9.73
CA ARG A 38 -7.33 6.81 10.41
C ARG A 38 -6.28 6.74 11.51
N GLY A 39 -5.25 7.59 11.45
CA GLY A 39 -4.22 7.69 12.48
C GLY A 39 -4.76 8.29 13.78
N GLN A 40 -5.49 7.50 14.57
CA GLN A 40 -6.14 7.96 15.80
C GLN A 40 -5.40 7.58 17.08
N ILE A 41 -4.44 6.65 16.98
CA ILE A 41 -3.72 6.08 18.11
C ILE A 41 -2.22 6.15 17.82
N SER A 42 -1.44 6.59 18.79
CA SER A 42 0.03 6.56 18.72
C SER A 42 0.57 5.17 18.40
N PRO A 43 1.58 5.04 17.54
CA PRO A 43 2.34 6.14 16.92
C PRO A 43 1.70 6.73 15.65
N ASN A 44 0.59 6.17 15.17
CA ASN A 44 -0.03 6.48 13.88
C ASN A 44 -0.71 7.86 13.84
N ASP A 45 -0.96 8.49 14.98
CA ASP A 45 -1.49 9.86 15.08
C ASP A 45 -0.43 10.96 14.94
N GLN A 46 0.86 10.60 14.87
CA GLN A 46 1.97 11.56 14.88
C GLN A 46 2.27 12.21 13.53
N LYS A 47 1.87 11.57 12.42
CA LYS A 47 2.08 12.06 11.04
C LYS A 47 0.80 11.96 10.22
N GLY A 48 0.81 12.60 9.06
CA GLY A 48 -0.28 12.57 8.09
C GLY A 48 -1.06 13.88 8.04
N GLN A 49 -0.95 14.57 6.91
CA GLN A 49 -1.52 15.92 6.74
C GLN A 49 -3.05 15.96 6.82
N THR A 50 -3.70 14.82 6.58
CA THR A 50 -5.15 14.65 6.57
C THR A 50 -5.66 13.83 7.76
N GLY A 51 -4.75 13.28 8.58
CA GLY A 51 -5.05 12.25 9.59
C GLY A 51 -5.39 10.86 9.03
N TRP A 52 -5.30 10.67 7.69
CA TRP A 52 -5.41 9.38 7.02
C TRP A 52 -4.04 8.83 6.68
N LEU A 53 -3.91 7.52 6.78
CA LEU A 53 -2.74 6.74 6.39
C LEU A 53 -3.18 5.64 5.42
N ALA A 54 -2.28 5.22 4.54
CA ALA A 54 -2.45 3.98 3.80
C ALA A 54 -1.77 2.84 4.56
N ASP A 55 -2.55 1.86 5.03
CA ASP A 55 -2.05 0.62 5.60
C ASP A 55 -1.76 -0.35 4.46
N LEU A 56 -0.47 -0.59 4.23
CA LEU A 56 0.05 -1.51 3.24
C LEU A 56 0.54 -2.76 3.98
N TYR A 57 -0.21 -3.85 3.91
CA TYR A 57 0.21 -5.15 4.45
C TYR A 57 0.84 -5.96 3.34
N GLY A 58 2.09 -6.36 3.52
CA GLY A 58 2.79 -7.14 2.49
C GLY A 58 2.39 -8.61 2.50
N GLY A 59 2.07 -9.15 3.68
CA GLY A 59 1.69 -10.55 3.86
C GLY A 59 2.79 -11.54 3.51
N ILE A 60 2.40 -12.80 3.38
CA ILE A 60 3.30 -13.90 2.99
C ILE A 60 3.59 -13.79 1.50
N GLN A 61 4.87 -13.82 1.17
CA GLN A 61 5.36 -13.60 -0.18
C GLN A 61 5.42 -14.90 -0.98
N THR A 62 4.74 -14.90 -2.12
CA THR A 62 4.63 -15.98 -3.11
C THR A 62 5.24 -15.62 -4.48
N GLY A 63 5.57 -14.34 -4.70
CA GLY A 63 6.48 -13.88 -5.77
C GLY A 63 6.12 -12.52 -6.37
N ASP A 64 4.84 -12.13 -6.34
CA ASP A 64 4.35 -10.84 -6.86
C ASP A 64 3.27 -10.25 -5.93
N ASP A 65 3.50 -10.41 -4.63
CA ASP A 65 2.59 -9.98 -3.57
C ASP A 65 2.97 -8.56 -3.18
N TRP A 66 1.99 -7.66 -3.21
CA TRP A 66 2.24 -6.26 -2.93
C TRP A 66 1.00 -5.56 -2.42
N ALA A 67 1.23 -4.52 -1.64
CA ALA A 67 0.26 -3.49 -1.29
C ALA A 67 0.87 -2.13 -1.64
N ARG A 68 0.08 -1.23 -2.21
CA ARG A 68 0.59 0.07 -2.65
C ARG A 68 -0.39 1.22 -2.56
N VAL A 69 0.16 2.42 -2.48
CA VAL A 69 -0.53 3.67 -2.80
C VAL A 69 -0.30 4.00 -4.27
N ASN A 70 -1.36 4.27 -5.03
CA ASN A 70 -1.28 4.81 -6.38
C ASN A 70 -1.48 6.33 -6.35
N VAL A 71 -0.62 7.07 -7.03
CA VAL A 71 -0.76 8.50 -7.30
C VAL A 71 -0.85 8.69 -8.82
N PRO A 72 -2.03 8.99 -9.38
CA PRO A 72 -2.17 9.33 -10.80
C PRO A 72 -1.35 10.57 -11.13
N VAL A 73 -0.67 10.56 -12.28
CA VAL A 73 0.13 11.70 -12.75
C VAL A 73 -0.41 12.14 -14.11
N PHE A 74 -0.64 13.44 -14.28
CA PHE A 74 -1.13 13.99 -15.53
C PHE A 74 0.02 14.18 -16.55
N GLU A 75 0.57 13.06 -17.02
CA GLU A 75 1.53 12.99 -18.13
C GLU A 75 2.79 13.87 -17.94
N GLN A 76 3.34 13.87 -16.72
CA GLN A 76 4.55 14.63 -16.44
C GLN A 76 5.76 14.03 -17.17
N ARG A 77 6.57 14.84 -17.84
CA ARG A 77 7.80 14.33 -18.48
C ARG A 77 8.78 13.80 -17.44
N VAL A 78 9.45 12.68 -17.75
CA VAL A 78 10.50 12.09 -16.89
C VAL A 78 11.60 13.11 -16.54
N ALA A 79 12.04 13.90 -17.52
CA ALA A 79 13.05 14.95 -17.33
C ALA A 79 12.63 16.08 -16.38
N ASP A 80 11.34 16.18 -16.03
CA ASP A 80 10.78 17.24 -15.19
C ASP A 80 10.50 16.77 -13.75
N PHE A 81 10.55 15.47 -13.49
CA PHE A 81 10.31 14.89 -12.16
C PHE A 81 11.59 14.81 -11.32
N ASN A 82 11.51 15.16 -10.04
CA ASN A 82 12.56 15.12 -9.01
C ASN A 82 13.91 15.69 -9.48
N ARG A 83 13.90 16.93 -10.00
CA ARG A 83 15.12 17.58 -10.50
C ARG A 83 16.11 17.94 -9.40
N ASN A 84 15.63 18.24 -8.19
CA ASN A 84 16.49 18.52 -7.05
C ASN A 84 16.30 17.45 -5.96
N ALA A 85 17.37 17.17 -5.22
CA ALA A 85 17.29 16.31 -4.05
C ALA A 85 16.29 16.89 -3.03
N GLY A 86 15.44 16.03 -2.46
CA GLY A 86 14.43 16.40 -1.47
C GLY A 86 13.13 17.00 -2.04
N ASP A 87 13.02 17.13 -3.38
CA ASP A 87 11.76 17.53 -4.01
C ASP A 87 10.69 16.44 -3.83
N SER A 88 11.08 15.17 -3.91
CA SER A 88 10.23 14.03 -3.62
C SER A 88 10.66 13.32 -2.34
N GLN A 89 9.73 13.13 -1.42
CA GLN A 89 9.98 12.46 -0.13
C GLN A 89 8.70 11.82 0.40
N TRP A 90 8.83 10.79 1.23
CA TRP A 90 7.70 10.14 1.87
C TRP A 90 8.07 9.63 3.27
N THR A 91 7.04 9.41 4.08
CA THR A 91 7.18 8.89 5.45
C THR A 91 6.22 7.74 5.69
N TRP A 92 6.66 6.75 6.48
CA TRP A 92 5.86 5.59 6.82
C TRP A 92 6.23 5.03 8.20
N GLN A 93 5.27 4.40 8.86
CA GLN A 93 5.51 3.66 10.10
C GLN A 93 5.58 2.16 9.76
N GLN A 94 6.58 1.44 10.28
CA GLN A 94 6.64 -0.01 10.22
C GLN A 94 6.44 -0.60 11.62
N THR A 95 5.62 -1.65 11.73
CA THR A 95 5.42 -2.35 13.01
C THR A 95 6.72 -2.98 13.51
N ASN A 96 7.45 -3.65 12.62
CA ASN A 96 8.71 -4.32 12.89
C ASN A 96 9.83 -3.81 11.97
N ALA A 97 11.07 -4.09 12.35
CA ALA A 97 12.21 -3.81 11.48
C ALA A 97 12.24 -4.88 10.39
N GLU A 98 12.41 -4.44 9.14
CA GLU A 98 12.25 -5.28 7.96
C GLU A 98 13.51 -5.20 7.09
N VAL A 99 13.66 -6.16 6.17
CA VAL A 99 14.79 -6.15 5.21
C VAL A 99 14.59 -5.18 4.05
N TYR A 100 13.36 -4.66 3.90
CA TYR A 100 12.93 -3.74 2.86
C TYR A 100 12.22 -2.51 3.46
N GLY A 101 12.26 -1.39 2.74
CA GLY A 101 11.46 -0.19 3.04
C GLY A 101 10.32 -0.01 2.02
N VAL A 102 9.44 0.97 2.26
CA VAL A 102 8.41 1.36 1.28
C VAL A 102 9.09 2.06 0.11
N ASN A 103 9.12 1.43 -1.06
CA ASN A 103 9.84 1.94 -2.23
C ASN A 103 8.92 2.68 -3.20
N ILE A 104 9.50 3.50 -4.06
CA ILE A 104 8.78 4.18 -5.16
C ILE A 104 8.93 3.40 -6.48
N VAL A 105 7.83 3.31 -7.24
CA VAL A 105 7.81 2.84 -8.63
C VAL A 105 7.20 3.92 -9.52
N ILE A 106 7.88 4.24 -10.61
CA ILE A 106 7.50 5.30 -11.55
C ILE A 106 7.10 4.65 -12.86
N TRP A 107 5.82 4.77 -13.22
CA TRP A 107 5.26 4.18 -14.43
C TRP A 107 5.29 5.18 -15.57
N VAL A 108 5.99 4.81 -16.64
CA VAL A 108 6.25 5.68 -17.79
C VAL A 108 5.78 5.05 -19.10
N HIS A 109 5.48 5.88 -20.09
CA HIS A 109 5.14 5.44 -21.45
C HIS A 109 5.54 6.46 -22.51
N ASP A 110 5.57 6.02 -23.77
CA ASP A 110 5.73 6.93 -24.90
C ASP A 110 4.43 7.71 -25.12
N PRO A 111 4.43 9.05 -24.99
CA PRO A 111 3.21 9.85 -25.14
C PRO A 111 2.57 9.77 -26.53
N LYS A 112 3.25 9.16 -27.51
CA LYS A 112 2.75 8.97 -28.88
C LYS A 112 2.40 7.51 -29.19
N ASP A 113 2.73 6.58 -28.31
CA ASP A 113 2.60 5.14 -28.56
C ASP A 113 2.37 4.36 -27.24
N LEU A 114 1.11 4.06 -26.95
CA LEU A 114 0.70 3.40 -25.71
C LEU A 114 1.16 1.92 -25.62
N ASP A 115 1.65 1.33 -26.71
CA ASP A 115 2.23 -0.01 -26.71
C ASP A 115 3.68 -0.03 -26.18
N LYS A 116 4.21 1.15 -25.79
CA LYS A 116 5.54 1.32 -25.23
C LYS A 116 5.46 1.86 -23.81
N ARG A 117 5.89 1.04 -22.85
CA ARG A 117 5.77 1.34 -21.41
C ARG A 117 6.91 0.74 -20.63
N ALA A 118 7.19 1.32 -19.47
CA ALA A 118 8.13 0.76 -18.51
C ALA A 118 7.72 1.11 -17.08
N GLU A 119 8.18 0.28 -16.16
CA GLU A 119 8.27 0.59 -14.75
C GLU A 119 9.72 0.94 -14.42
N ILE A 120 9.95 2.05 -13.74
CA ILE A 120 11.24 2.44 -13.20
C ILE A 120 11.13 2.34 -11.68
N THR A 121 11.83 1.38 -11.09
CA THR A 121 11.63 0.97 -9.71
C THR A 121 12.84 1.25 -8.85
N GLN A 122 12.63 1.94 -7.73
CA GLN A 122 13.62 2.01 -6.67
C GLN A 122 13.75 0.63 -5.99
N ALA A 123 14.96 0.12 -5.85
CA ALA A 123 15.20 -1.14 -5.14
C ALA A 123 14.74 -1.01 -3.67
N PRO A 124 13.82 -1.86 -3.19
CA PRO A 124 13.29 -1.75 -1.83
C PRO A 124 14.33 -2.11 -0.75
N SER A 125 15.42 -2.78 -1.15
CA SER A 125 16.54 -3.11 -0.27
C SER A 125 17.65 -2.06 -0.30
N HIS A 126 17.46 -0.93 -0.99
CA HIS A 126 18.49 0.10 -1.10
C HIS A 126 18.97 0.56 0.29
N ALA A 127 20.25 0.93 0.41
CA ALA A 127 20.88 1.21 1.71
C ALA A 127 20.30 2.46 2.39
N ASP A 128 19.96 3.47 1.60
CA ASP A 128 19.41 4.75 2.08
C ASP A 128 17.88 4.73 2.25
N LEU A 129 17.24 3.59 2.00
CA LEU A 129 15.84 3.39 2.34
C LEU A 129 15.78 2.88 3.78
N GLU A 130 15.19 3.66 4.69
CA GLU A 130 15.07 3.30 6.10
C GLU A 130 14.16 2.07 6.30
N LYS A 131 14.45 1.22 7.29
CA LYS A 131 13.80 -0.11 7.45
C LYS A 131 13.63 -0.51 8.92
N ALA A 132 13.68 0.49 9.80
CA ALA A 132 13.61 0.27 11.23
C ALA A 132 12.14 0.15 11.68
N ALA A 133 11.90 -0.56 12.79
CA ALA A 133 10.62 -0.46 13.46
C ALA A 133 10.33 0.99 13.87
N GLY A 134 9.10 1.45 13.68
CA GLY A 134 8.67 2.82 13.95
C GLY A 134 8.63 3.71 12.71
N TRP A 135 8.75 5.02 12.93
CA TRP A 135 8.65 6.03 11.86
C TRP A 135 9.93 6.10 11.05
N ASN A 136 9.80 5.87 9.75
CA ASN A 136 10.82 6.00 8.74
C ASN A 136 10.49 7.17 7.79
N ALA A 137 11.49 7.63 7.05
CA ALA A 137 11.40 8.60 5.99
C ALA A 137 12.39 8.29 4.86
N HIS A 138 12.10 8.77 3.67
CA HIS A 138 13.06 8.76 2.57
C HIS A 138 12.93 10.04 1.75
N GLU A 139 14.08 10.61 1.41
CA GLU A 139 14.23 11.75 0.52
C GLU A 139 14.92 11.28 -0.75
N LEU A 140 14.25 11.45 -1.90
CA LEU A 140 14.76 10.90 -3.14
C LEU A 140 15.92 11.74 -3.69
N ASP A 141 17.12 11.18 -3.63
CA ASP A 141 18.33 11.77 -4.24
C ASP A 141 18.48 11.29 -5.70
N PRO A 142 18.42 12.18 -6.70
CA PRO A 142 18.54 11.81 -8.10
C PRO A 142 19.95 11.37 -8.52
N THR A 143 20.96 11.56 -7.66
CA THR A 143 22.37 11.22 -7.91
C THR A 143 22.77 9.85 -7.37
N VAL A 144 21.91 9.23 -6.57
CA VAL A 144 22.14 7.91 -5.97
C VAL A 144 21.69 6.81 -6.94
N THR A 145 22.53 5.79 -7.11
CA THR A 145 22.22 4.61 -7.94
C THR A 145 21.28 3.69 -7.18
N GLN A 146 19.99 3.68 -7.54
CA GLN A 146 18.97 2.94 -6.80
C GLN A 146 17.78 2.49 -7.66
N PHE A 147 17.75 2.87 -8.95
CA PHE A 147 16.63 2.60 -9.84
C PHE A 147 16.99 1.60 -10.92
N PHE A 148 16.15 0.62 -11.17
CA PHE A 148 16.22 -0.23 -12.37
C PHE A 148 14.91 -0.13 -13.13
N TYR A 149 14.85 -0.72 -14.33
CA TYR A 149 13.62 -0.75 -15.10
C TYR A 149 13.35 -2.11 -15.73
N TYR A 150 12.06 -2.36 -15.98
CA TYR A 150 11.54 -3.37 -16.90
C TYR A 150 10.49 -2.71 -17.79
N GLY A 151 10.38 -3.15 -19.05
CA GLY A 151 9.45 -2.50 -19.97
C GLY A 151 9.28 -3.23 -21.29
N GLU A 152 8.30 -2.74 -22.04
CA GLU A 152 7.90 -3.24 -23.35
C GLU A 152 8.32 -2.21 -24.40
N ASN A 153 9.04 -2.67 -25.43
CA ASN A 153 9.42 -1.86 -26.59
C ASN A 153 10.05 -0.51 -26.24
N THR A 154 11.02 -0.49 -25.31
CA THR A 154 11.76 0.70 -24.82
C THR A 154 12.66 1.30 -25.90
N THR A 155 12.02 1.89 -26.91
CA THR A 155 12.61 2.45 -28.12
C THR A 155 11.93 3.77 -28.48
N THR A 156 12.70 4.72 -29.00
CA THR A 156 12.19 5.97 -29.56
C THR A 156 11.23 5.72 -30.74
N PRO A 157 10.45 6.72 -31.19
CA PRO A 157 9.64 6.60 -32.40
C PRO A 157 10.45 6.26 -33.68
N GLY A 158 11.75 6.57 -33.69
CA GLY A 158 12.67 6.21 -34.78
C GLY A 158 13.25 4.80 -34.69
N GLY A 159 12.88 4.01 -33.68
CA GLY A 159 13.36 2.64 -33.47
C GLY A 159 14.67 2.51 -32.68
N THR A 160 15.26 3.61 -32.23
CA THR A 160 16.47 3.58 -31.38
C THR A 160 16.12 3.13 -29.97
N ALA A 161 16.78 2.09 -29.46
CA ALA A 161 16.58 1.57 -28.10
C ALA A 161 17.18 2.49 -27.01
N SER A 162 16.72 2.31 -25.77
CA SER A 162 17.33 2.92 -24.59
C SER A 162 18.80 2.51 -24.47
N ASP A 163 19.63 3.42 -23.98
CA ASP A 163 21.04 3.16 -23.68
C ASP A 163 21.21 2.45 -22.32
N LEU A 164 20.13 2.31 -21.56
CA LEU A 164 20.08 1.61 -20.27
C LEU A 164 19.69 0.14 -20.46
N THR A 165 20.26 -0.74 -19.63
CA THR A 165 19.96 -2.18 -19.64
C THR A 165 18.93 -2.53 -18.57
N ALA A 166 17.84 -3.20 -18.94
CA ALA A 166 16.82 -3.66 -18.00
C ALA A 166 17.42 -4.50 -16.85
N GLY A 167 16.89 -4.32 -15.64
CA GLY A 167 17.39 -4.96 -14.41
C GLY A 167 18.74 -4.45 -13.88
N THR A 168 19.43 -3.54 -14.59
CA THR A 168 20.63 -2.86 -14.07
C THR A 168 20.22 -1.61 -13.29
N GLN A 169 20.88 -1.32 -12.17
CA GLN A 169 20.61 -0.12 -11.39
C GLN A 169 21.35 1.11 -11.93
N TYR A 170 20.66 2.25 -11.91
CA TYR A 170 21.08 3.55 -12.39
C TYR A 170 20.60 4.65 -11.42
N THR A 171 21.15 5.84 -11.60
CA THR A 171 20.64 7.05 -10.94
C THR A 171 19.39 7.57 -11.65
N TRP A 172 18.56 8.35 -10.97
CA TRP A 172 17.42 9.01 -11.64
C TRP A 172 17.90 9.97 -12.74
N GLY A 173 19.01 10.67 -12.51
CA GLY A 173 19.61 11.55 -13.52
C GLY A 173 20.00 10.84 -14.83
N GLN A 174 20.33 9.55 -14.78
CA GLN A 174 20.59 8.75 -15.98
C GLN A 174 19.30 8.48 -16.77
N PHE A 175 18.18 8.18 -16.11
CA PHE A 175 16.88 8.06 -16.79
C PHE A 175 16.44 9.39 -17.41
N GLN A 176 16.69 10.51 -16.74
CA GLN A 176 16.38 11.85 -17.27
C GLN A 176 17.20 12.24 -18.50
N ALA A 177 18.39 11.65 -18.66
CA ALA A 177 19.31 11.90 -19.78
C ALA A 177 19.22 10.84 -20.89
N ASP A 178 18.59 9.69 -20.63
CA ASP A 178 18.44 8.60 -21.60
C ASP A 178 17.64 9.04 -22.84
N ASN A 179 18.08 8.55 -24.00
CA ASN A 179 17.52 8.93 -25.31
C ASN A 179 16.04 8.54 -25.49
N VAL A 180 15.53 7.53 -24.78
CA VAL A 180 14.14 7.10 -24.77
C VAL A 180 13.42 7.78 -23.61
N PHE A 181 13.83 7.52 -22.38
CA PHE A 181 13.06 7.91 -21.19
C PHE A 181 12.94 9.43 -21.03
N SER A 182 13.92 10.23 -21.46
CA SER A 182 13.83 11.70 -21.45
C SER A 182 12.70 12.28 -22.33
N THR A 183 12.18 11.47 -23.25
CA THR A 183 11.06 11.81 -24.14
C THR A 183 9.72 11.27 -23.67
N TRP A 184 9.73 10.36 -22.70
CA TRP A 184 8.56 9.69 -22.16
C TRP A 184 7.90 10.50 -21.03
N THR A 185 6.66 10.13 -20.71
CA THR A 185 5.85 10.74 -19.67
C THR A 185 5.49 9.74 -18.58
N ILE A 186 5.33 10.25 -17.36
CA ILE A 186 4.90 9.55 -16.17
C ILE A 186 3.38 9.68 -16.10
N TYR A 187 2.69 8.54 -16.03
CA TYR A 187 1.22 8.49 -15.90
C TYR A 187 0.77 8.00 -14.52
N ARG A 188 1.66 7.36 -13.75
CA ARG A 188 1.38 6.87 -12.41
C ARG A 188 2.67 6.77 -11.60
N ILE A 189 2.60 7.11 -10.33
CA ILE A 189 3.64 6.80 -9.34
C ILE A 189 3.01 5.90 -8.27
N THR A 190 3.71 4.86 -7.85
CA THR A 190 3.26 4.00 -6.76
C THR A 190 4.28 3.95 -5.63
N PHE A 191 3.78 3.78 -4.41
CA PHE A 191 4.59 3.51 -3.22
C PHE A 191 4.25 2.12 -2.73
N GLU A 192 5.19 1.20 -2.85
CA GLU A 192 4.92 -0.23 -2.76
C GLU A 192 5.55 -0.85 -1.52
N TRP A 193 4.91 -1.92 -1.05
CA TRP A 193 5.31 -2.70 0.10
C TRP A 193 5.06 -4.19 -0.17
N GLY A 194 6.01 -5.05 0.20
CA GLY A 194 5.97 -6.49 -0.08
C GLY A 194 6.62 -6.89 -1.42
N TRP A 195 6.60 -6.02 -2.43
CA TRP A 195 7.16 -6.34 -3.75
C TRP A 195 8.67 -6.65 -3.70
N TYR A 196 9.12 -7.59 -4.54
CA TYR A 196 10.53 -8.00 -4.68
C TYR A 196 11.14 -8.63 -3.41
N SER A 197 10.35 -9.42 -2.68
CA SER A 197 10.78 -9.99 -1.41
C SER A 197 10.45 -11.49 -1.25
N THR A 198 11.05 -12.09 -0.23
CA THR A 198 10.67 -13.40 0.31
C THR A 198 10.39 -13.26 1.80
N GLY A 199 9.54 -14.12 2.36
CA GLY A 199 9.18 -14.09 3.78
C GLY A 199 7.78 -13.56 4.03
N THR A 200 7.58 -12.93 5.19
CA THR A 200 6.30 -12.36 5.62
C THR A 200 6.52 -10.92 6.01
N PHE A 201 5.71 -10.02 5.45
CA PHE A 201 5.78 -8.59 5.72
C PHE A 201 4.52 -8.13 6.44
N GLU A 202 4.71 -7.41 7.53
CA GLU A 202 3.59 -6.85 8.28
C GLU A 202 3.07 -5.56 7.63
N SER A 203 2.31 -4.77 8.39
CA SER A 203 1.81 -3.47 7.94
C SER A 203 2.91 -2.40 7.92
N ALA A 204 2.93 -1.65 6.83
CA ALA A 204 3.57 -0.34 6.72
C ALA A 204 2.50 0.74 6.52
N TYR A 205 2.48 1.75 7.39
CA TYR A 205 1.50 2.83 7.35
C TYR A 205 2.10 4.08 6.70
N VAL A 206 1.80 4.31 5.42
CA VAL A 206 2.27 5.49 4.68
C VAL A 206 1.47 6.72 5.12
N ALA A 207 2.18 7.76 5.55
CA ALA A 207 1.56 8.94 6.18
C ALA A 207 1.66 10.21 5.34
N GLU A 208 2.80 10.45 4.72
CA GLU A 208 3.05 11.66 3.95
C GLU A 208 3.76 11.29 2.66
N ILE A 209 3.30 11.88 1.56
CA ILE A 209 3.96 11.82 0.27
C ILE A 209 4.05 13.25 -0.25
N LYS A 210 5.24 13.64 -0.70
CA LYS A 210 5.50 14.88 -1.42
C LYS A 210 6.20 14.51 -2.72
N LEU A 211 5.72 15.02 -3.83
CA LEU A 211 6.28 14.78 -5.16
C LEU A 211 6.51 16.12 -5.85
N ASN A 212 7.74 16.41 -6.29
CA ASN A 212 8.10 17.71 -6.86
C ASN A 212 7.72 18.90 -5.97
N GLY A 213 7.94 18.76 -4.66
CA GLY A 213 7.59 19.78 -3.66
C GLY A 213 6.10 19.90 -3.36
N MET A 214 5.22 19.18 -4.07
CA MET A 214 3.77 19.23 -3.86
C MET A 214 3.31 18.09 -2.94
N PRO A 215 2.56 18.38 -1.87
CA PRO A 215 1.99 17.35 -1.01
C PRO A 215 0.90 16.56 -1.74
N ILE A 216 0.88 15.25 -1.52
CA ILE A 216 -0.19 14.35 -1.94
C ILE A 216 -1.07 14.08 -0.74
N TYR A 217 -2.35 14.45 -0.84
CA TYR A 217 -3.30 14.26 0.24
C TYR A 217 -3.83 12.84 0.26
N LEU A 218 -3.39 12.06 1.24
CA LEU A 218 -3.86 10.70 1.49
C LEU A 218 -5.24 10.74 2.13
N ARG A 219 -6.20 10.01 1.58
CA ARG A 219 -7.55 9.84 2.11
C ARG A 219 -8.29 8.80 1.29
N PRO A 220 -9.38 8.21 1.83
CA PRO A 220 -10.33 7.45 1.04
C PRO A 220 -10.72 8.22 -0.22
N ASP A 221 -10.57 7.56 -1.37
CA ASP A 221 -10.93 8.16 -2.64
C ASP A 221 -12.44 8.38 -2.73
N SER A 222 -12.84 9.27 -3.62
CA SER A 222 -14.25 9.55 -3.92
C SER A 222 -15.01 8.31 -4.40
N GLY A 223 -14.31 7.31 -4.97
CA GLY A 223 -14.87 6.03 -5.41
C GLY A 223 -15.13 5.02 -4.28
N GLY A 224 -14.58 5.23 -3.09
CA GLY A 224 -14.69 4.30 -1.96
C GLY A 224 -13.84 3.03 -2.06
N SER A 225 -12.79 3.03 -2.88
CA SER A 225 -11.75 2.01 -2.87
C SER A 225 -10.93 2.05 -1.57
N GLY A 226 -10.31 0.92 -1.21
CA GLY A 226 -9.52 0.81 0.02
C GLY A 226 -10.31 0.86 1.32
N ARG A 227 -11.65 0.74 1.26
CA ARG A 227 -12.50 0.64 2.45
C ARG A 227 -12.55 -0.76 3.03
N ILE A 228 -12.47 -1.77 2.17
CA ILE A 228 -12.53 -3.19 2.55
C ILE A 228 -11.13 -3.75 2.46
N ALA A 229 -10.71 -4.41 3.54
CA ALA A 229 -9.43 -5.07 3.67
C ALA A 229 -9.64 -6.58 3.86
N ASN A 230 -8.70 -7.37 3.37
CA ASN A 230 -8.66 -8.82 3.55
C ASN A 230 -7.31 -9.20 4.17
N ARG A 231 -7.34 -9.92 5.28
CA ARG A 231 -6.13 -10.40 5.95
C ARG A 231 -6.06 -11.90 5.85
N PHE A 232 -4.96 -12.40 5.32
CA PHE A 232 -4.71 -13.82 5.13
C PHE A 232 -3.71 -14.34 6.16
N TYR A 233 -4.05 -15.45 6.77
CA TYR A 233 -3.23 -16.16 7.75
C TYR A 233 -3.14 -17.62 7.35
N THR A 234 -1.96 -18.23 7.51
CA THR A 234 -1.78 -19.66 7.26
C THR A 234 -0.75 -20.25 8.21
N VAL A 235 -0.94 -21.53 8.54
CA VAL A 235 0.05 -22.34 9.24
C VAL A 235 0.06 -23.73 8.62
N THR A 236 1.23 -24.33 8.50
CA THR A 236 1.39 -25.69 7.94
C THR A 236 1.54 -26.77 9.01
N SER A 237 1.85 -26.38 10.25
CA SER A 237 2.10 -27.28 11.39
C SER A 237 2.05 -26.50 12.70
N GLY A 238 1.55 -27.11 13.77
CA GLY A 238 1.35 -26.47 15.06
C GLY A 238 0.17 -25.48 15.10
N ASP A 239 -0.10 -24.95 16.31
CA ASP A 239 -1.27 -24.12 16.61
C ASP A 239 -1.44 -22.95 15.63
N PHE A 240 -2.67 -22.76 15.18
CA PHE A 240 -3.05 -21.65 14.32
C PHE A 240 -3.54 -20.47 15.15
N ALA A 241 -2.69 -19.46 15.29
CA ALA A 241 -2.98 -18.29 16.11
C ALA A 241 -2.54 -16.99 15.43
N GLY A 242 -3.22 -15.90 15.75
CA GLY A 242 -2.83 -14.56 15.32
C GLY A 242 -3.84 -13.50 15.72
N SER A 243 -3.53 -12.25 15.36
CA SER A 243 -4.36 -11.09 15.67
C SER A 243 -4.64 -10.23 14.43
N LEU A 244 -5.77 -9.55 14.43
CA LEU A 244 -6.12 -8.48 13.50
C LEU A 244 -6.30 -7.16 14.27
N GLU A 245 -5.48 -6.18 13.90
CA GLU A 245 -5.41 -4.88 14.58
C GLU A 245 -5.42 -3.71 13.58
N PRO A 246 -6.57 -3.33 12.99
CA PRO A 246 -6.63 -2.34 11.91
C PRO A 246 -6.23 -0.90 12.30
N LYS A 247 -6.08 -0.62 13.61
CA LYS A 247 -5.75 0.70 14.17
C LYS A 247 -6.70 1.84 13.78
N THR A 248 -7.90 1.50 13.34
CA THR A 248 -8.96 2.43 12.97
C THR A 248 -10.31 1.77 13.27
N PRO A 249 -11.40 2.52 13.55
CA PRO A 249 -12.71 1.90 13.74
C PRO A 249 -13.07 1.08 12.51
N PHE A 250 -13.50 -0.15 12.74
CA PHE A 250 -13.74 -1.10 11.66
C PHE A 250 -15.01 -1.91 11.89
N GLU A 251 -15.49 -2.53 10.84
CA GLU A 251 -16.56 -3.51 10.91
C GLU A 251 -16.08 -4.82 10.33
N LEU A 252 -16.24 -5.89 11.11
CA LEU A 252 -15.98 -7.24 10.64
C LEU A 252 -17.08 -7.64 9.65
N LEU A 253 -16.68 -8.11 8.47
CA LEU A 253 -17.61 -8.50 7.39
C LEU A 253 -17.73 -10.01 7.28
N SER A 254 -16.61 -10.71 7.26
CA SER A 254 -16.61 -12.17 7.16
C SER A 254 -15.32 -12.82 7.64
N VAL A 255 -15.43 -14.09 7.99
CA VAL A 255 -14.32 -15.01 8.27
C VAL A 255 -14.51 -16.24 7.41
N ALA A 256 -13.46 -16.63 6.70
CA ALA A 256 -13.39 -17.86 5.92
C ALA A 256 -12.20 -18.69 6.38
N LEU A 257 -12.45 -19.85 6.99
CA LEU A 257 -11.45 -20.80 7.45
C LEU A 257 -11.44 -22.04 6.55
N LYS A 258 -10.26 -22.56 6.25
CA LYS A 258 -10.02 -23.78 5.47
C LYS A 258 -8.92 -24.59 6.14
N THR A 259 -9.05 -25.91 6.10
CA THR A 259 -8.03 -26.85 6.57
C THR A 259 -7.81 -27.96 5.52
N SER A 260 -6.61 -28.52 5.46
CA SER A 260 -6.25 -29.61 4.53
C SER A 260 -6.92 -30.94 4.85
N ALA A 261 -7.30 -31.17 6.11
CA ALA A 261 -7.99 -32.38 6.54
C ALA A 261 -9.02 -32.07 7.63
N VAL A 262 -9.75 -33.10 8.05
CA VAL A 262 -10.67 -32.96 9.18
C VAL A 262 -9.84 -32.89 10.46
N LEU A 263 -10.04 -31.82 11.23
CA LEU A 263 -9.38 -31.60 12.52
C LEU A 263 -9.74 -32.67 13.55
N ASP A 264 -8.94 -32.79 14.61
CA ASP A 264 -9.20 -33.73 15.69
C ASP A 264 -10.29 -33.24 16.65
N THR A 265 -10.81 -34.17 17.46
CA THR A 265 -11.82 -33.84 18.47
C THR A 265 -11.26 -32.86 19.50
N GLY A 266 -11.98 -31.75 19.72
CA GLY A 266 -11.61 -30.73 20.72
C GLY A 266 -10.69 -29.62 20.17
N GLU A 267 -10.46 -29.60 18.86
CA GLU A 267 -9.71 -28.55 18.16
C GLU A 267 -10.64 -27.43 17.66
N ASP A 268 -11.24 -26.71 18.60
CA ASP A 268 -12.19 -25.64 18.28
C ASP A 268 -11.45 -24.42 17.70
N PHE A 269 -11.99 -23.88 16.63
CA PHE A 269 -11.63 -22.54 16.18
C PHE A 269 -12.33 -21.49 17.04
N THR A 270 -11.58 -20.48 17.47
CA THR A 270 -12.13 -19.33 18.19
C THR A 270 -11.74 -18.03 17.51
N LEU A 271 -12.66 -17.07 17.54
CA LEU A 271 -12.42 -15.66 17.24
C LEU A 271 -12.98 -14.84 18.39
N ASN A 272 -12.12 -14.06 19.02
CA ASN A 272 -12.45 -13.23 20.17
C ASN A 272 -12.07 -11.77 19.87
N VAL A 273 -12.71 -10.84 20.57
CA VAL A 273 -12.23 -9.46 20.66
C VAL A 273 -11.78 -9.19 22.08
N ASP A 274 -10.62 -8.55 22.22
CA ASP A 274 -10.14 -8.07 23.52
C ASP A 274 -11.23 -7.22 24.19
N ALA A 275 -11.58 -7.50 25.45
CA ALA A 275 -12.64 -6.75 26.14
C ALA A 275 -12.20 -5.34 26.61
N ALA A 276 -11.32 -4.69 25.84
CA ALA A 276 -10.64 -3.42 26.07
C ALA A 276 -9.48 -3.45 27.08
N ARG A 277 -8.72 -2.34 27.08
CA ARG A 277 -7.46 -2.16 27.81
C ARG A 277 -7.60 -2.45 29.31
N GLY A 278 -6.99 -3.56 29.76
CA GLY A 278 -6.90 -3.94 31.17
C GLY A 278 -7.97 -4.92 31.66
N ALA A 279 -8.84 -5.42 30.78
CA ALA A 279 -9.69 -6.56 31.08
C ALA A 279 -8.86 -7.86 31.05
N ALA A 280 -9.23 -8.84 31.87
CA ALA A 280 -8.60 -10.16 31.92
C ALA A 280 -9.42 -11.22 31.15
N TYR A 281 -10.34 -10.79 30.30
CA TYR A 281 -11.29 -11.64 29.59
C TYR A 281 -11.55 -11.07 28.20
N ASP A 282 -11.83 -11.94 27.25
CA ASP A 282 -12.15 -11.59 25.87
C ASP A 282 -13.64 -11.82 25.61
N VAL A 283 -14.21 -11.07 24.67
CA VAL A 283 -15.56 -11.32 24.20
C VAL A 283 -15.49 -12.29 23.02
N ASN A 284 -16.01 -13.49 23.21
CA ASN A 284 -16.11 -14.47 22.14
C ASN A 284 -17.08 -13.99 21.04
N ILE A 285 -16.61 -14.01 19.80
CA ILE A 285 -17.40 -13.69 18.61
C ILE A 285 -17.88 -15.00 17.96
N ILE A 286 -16.96 -15.96 17.80
CA ILE A 286 -17.22 -17.29 17.24
C ILE A 286 -16.45 -18.33 18.06
N THR A 287 -17.10 -19.46 18.30
CA THR A 287 -16.45 -20.74 18.61
C THR A 287 -17.04 -21.78 17.69
N GLU A 288 -16.20 -22.50 16.96
CA GLU A 288 -16.63 -23.49 15.97
C GLU A 288 -15.79 -24.77 16.05
N ASP A 289 -16.43 -25.90 16.33
CA ASP A 289 -15.84 -27.24 16.27
C ASP A 289 -15.96 -27.81 14.84
N LEU A 290 -14.87 -27.79 14.07
CA LEU A 290 -14.86 -28.32 12.70
C LEU A 290 -14.90 -29.86 12.64
N PHE A 291 -14.47 -30.55 13.70
CA PHE A 291 -14.55 -32.01 13.78
C PHE A 291 -16.02 -32.47 13.79
N VAL A 292 -16.90 -31.73 14.48
CA VAL A 292 -18.34 -31.97 14.42
C VAL A 292 -18.85 -31.75 13.00
N GLY A 293 -19.26 -32.86 12.36
CA GLY A 293 -19.69 -32.89 10.96
C GLY A 293 -18.56 -33.10 9.96
N SER A 294 -17.34 -33.38 10.42
CA SER A 294 -16.16 -33.70 9.59
C SER A 294 -15.90 -32.65 8.51
N ARG A 295 -15.90 -31.38 8.92
CA ARG A 295 -15.78 -30.23 8.01
C ARG A 295 -14.32 -29.84 7.83
N THR A 296 -13.99 -29.45 6.61
CA THR A 296 -12.67 -28.90 6.25
C THR A 296 -12.70 -27.40 5.95
N SER A 297 -13.86 -26.76 6.16
CA SER A 297 -14.01 -25.33 5.97
C SER A 297 -15.16 -24.77 6.80
N TYR A 298 -15.06 -23.48 7.10
CA TYR A 298 -16.09 -22.70 7.76
C TYR A 298 -16.15 -21.30 7.17
N PHE A 299 -17.36 -20.77 7.04
CA PHE A 299 -17.61 -19.43 6.56
C PHE A 299 -18.69 -18.77 7.39
N ALA A 300 -18.38 -17.60 7.93
CA ALA A 300 -19.31 -16.76 8.66
C ALA A 300 -19.32 -15.34 8.09
N THR A 301 -20.51 -14.77 7.98
CA THR A 301 -20.73 -13.36 7.63
C THR A 301 -21.31 -12.62 8.82
N PHE A 302 -20.98 -11.35 8.93
CA PHE A 302 -21.42 -10.49 10.00
C PHE A 302 -22.08 -9.24 9.44
N GLU A 303 -23.15 -8.82 10.13
CA GLU A 303 -23.83 -7.56 9.83
C GLU A 303 -23.70 -6.64 11.04
N ASN A 304 -23.28 -5.39 10.82
CA ASN A 304 -23.22 -4.34 11.84
C ASN A 304 -22.36 -4.70 13.07
N ARG A 305 -21.28 -5.48 12.88
CA ARG A 305 -20.32 -5.81 13.93
C ARG A 305 -19.18 -4.80 13.94
N HIS A 306 -19.41 -3.68 14.62
CA HIS A 306 -18.48 -2.57 14.72
C HIS A 306 -17.54 -2.71 15.91
N PHE A 307 -16.29 -2.33 15.67
CA PHE A 307 -15.18 -2.34 16.62
C PHE A 307 -14.49 -0.97 16.63
N ARG A 308 -13.85 -0.67 17.76
CA ARG A 308 -13.08 0.54 17.99
C ARG A 308 -11.70 0.42 17.35
N ALA A 309 -11.00 1.56 17.28
CA ALA A 309 -9.65 1.60 16.73
C ALA A 309 -8.61 0.84 17.58
N ASP A 310 -8.88 0.66 18.87
CA ASP A 310 -8.04 -0.04 19.84
C ASP A 310 -8.44 -1.50 20.09
N ASP A 311 -9.52 -1.98 19.46
CA ASP A 311 -9.93 -3.37 19.56
C ASP A 311 -9.00 -4.27 18.72
N VAL A 312 -8.68 -5.43 19.28
CA VAL A 312 -7.89 -6.49 18.65
C VAL A 312 -8.79 -7.70 18.47
N LEU A 313 -8.82 -8.26 17.25
CA LEU A 313 -9.46 -9.56 17.03
C LEU A 313 -8.42 -10.66 17.08
N ASP A 314 -8.50 -11.52 18.09
CA ASP A 314 -7.63 -12.67 18.25
C ASP A 314 -8.32 -13.93 17.77
N PHE A 315 -7.58 -14.74 17.04
CA PHE A 315 -8.03 -16.06 16.64
C PHE A 315 -7.06 -17.14 17.11
N PHE A 316 -7.63 -18.30 17.41
CA PHE A 316 -6.88 -19.45 17.88
C PHE A 316 -7.56 -20.75 17.47
N GLN A 317 -6.77 -21.73 17.03
CA GLN A 317 -7.16 -23.12 16.86
C GLN A 317 -5.94 -24.00 17.19
N THR A 318 -6.14 -25.00 18.05
CA THR A 318 -5.13 -26.04 18.31
C THR A 318 -5.06 -26.99 17.12
N ASN A 319 -3.86 -27.23 16.59
CA ASN A 319 -3.63 -28.06 15.41
C ASN A 319 -2.68 -29.21 15.73
N GLY A 320 -3.19 -30.19 16.49
CA GLY A 320 -2.46 -31.36 16.96
C GLY A 320 -2.13 -32.38 15.86
N SER A 321 -2.83 -32.31 14.73
CA SER A 321 -2.64 -33.18 13.57
C SER A 321 -1.67 -32.62 12.50
N ASP A 322 -1.06 -31.45 12.74
CA ASP A 322 -0.19 -30.75 11.78
C ASP A 322 -0.87 -30.55 10.40
N ASP A 323 -2.15 -30.21 10.42
CA ASP A 323 -2.88 -29.84 9.22
C ASP A 323 -2.43 -28.47 8.71
N THR A 324 -2.60 -28.23 7.40
CA THR A 324 -2.44 -26.90 6.83
C THR A 324 -3.74 -26.13 6.99
N LEU A 325 -3.72 -25.07 7.79
CA LEU A 325 -4.84 -24.16 7.95
C LEU A 325 -4.61 -22.85 7.21
N GLY A 326 -5.69 -22.28 6.70
CA GLY A 326 -5.73 -20.97 6.07
C GLY A 326 -6.99 -20.22 6.45
N MET A 327 -6.86 -18.94 6.79
CA MET A 327 -7.98 -18.08 7.12
C MET A 327 -7.91 -16.75 6.36
N THR A 328 -9.06 -16.28 5.91
CA THR A 328 -9.25 -14.91 5.44
C THR A 328 -10.23 -14.19 6.35
N ILE A 329 -9.80 -13.06 6.92
CA ILE A 329 -10.69 -12.11 7.60
C ILE A 329 -10.92 -10.92 6.69
N SER A 330 -12.19 -10.62 6.40
CA SER A 330 -12.59 -9.42 5.67
C SER A 330 -13.20 -8.40 6.62
N TYR A 331 -12.75 -7.16 6.56
CA TYR A 331 -13.26 -6.06 7.37
C TYR A 331 -13.37 -4.78 6.55
N ARG A 332 -14.15 -3.80 7.02
CA ARG A 332 -14.18 -2.45 6.45
C ARG A 332 -13.83 -1.37 7.44
N THR A 333 -13.08 -0.38 7.01
CA THR A 333 -12.89 0.87 7.76
C THR A 333 -14.22 1.62 7.85
N VAL A 334 -14.57 2.06 9.06
CA VAL A 334 -15.80 2.82 9.36
C VAL A 334 -15.46 4.29 9.47
N PHE A 335 -16.02 5.11 8.58
CA PHE A 335 -15.90 6.56 8.62
C PHE A 335 -16.97 7.12 9.56
N GLY A 336 -16.55 7.58 10.75
CA GLY A 336 -17.41 8.29 11.69
C GLY A 336 -17.76 9.70 11.25
#